data_AF-A0A1I3RRP4-F1
#
_entry.id   AF-A0A1I3RRP4-F1
#
_cell.length_a   1.000
_cell.length_b   1.000
_cell.length_c   1.000
_cell.angle_alpha   90.00
_cell.angle_beta   90.00
_cell.angle_gamma   90.00
#
_symmetry.space_group_name_H-M   'P 1'
#
loop_
_entity.id
_entity.type
_entity.pdbx_description
1 polymer ?
#
loop_
_entity_poly.entity_id
_entity_poly.type
_entity_poly.pdbx_seq_one_letter_code
_entity_poly.pdbx_strand_id
1 'polypeptide(L)'
;MAKKTPEQLAKEFEGRKAKGLAKGGAAFWPNIIANAVLKLTAAGSEINAAVLIELIEREAQTQELAIKAGATEAVARLKQAVAKGA
;
A
#
# COMPACT_ATOMS: atom_id res chain seq x y z
N MET A 1 -4.59 34.86 19.52
CA MET A 1 -3.88 33.68 19.00
C MET A 1 -3.06 34.11 17.80
N ALA A 2 -1.76 33.80 17.75
CA ALA A 2 -0.92 34.13 16.59
C ALA A 2 -1.42 33.38 15.35
N LYS A 3 -1.56 34.08 14.22
CA LYS A 3 -1.92 33.46 12.93
C LYS A 3 -0.71 32.69 12.41
N LYS A 4 -0.92 31.44 12.01
CA LYS A 4 0.12 30.60 11.40
C LYS A 4 0.54 31.19 10.05
N THR A 5 1.82 31.03 9.70
CA THR A 5 2.30 31.45 8.38
C THR A 5 1.79 30.50 7.29
N PRO A 6 1.77 30.92 6.02
CA PRO A 6 1.42 30.06 4.89
C PRO A 6 2.24 28.75 4.84
N GLU A 7 3.54 28.81 5.17
CA GLU A 7 4.43 27.65 5.19
C GLU A 7 4.04 26.64 6.28
N GLN A 8 3.65 27.15 7.45
CA GLN A 8 3.16 26.31 8.55
C GLN A 8 1.85 25.61 8.18
N LEU A 9 0.95 26.30 7.47
CA LEU A 9 -0.31 25.72 7.00
C LEU A 9 -0.06 24.65 5.91
N ALA A 10 0.85 24.90 4.97
CA ALA A 10 1.21 23.93 3.94
C ALA A 10 1.80 22.65 4.54
N LYS A 11 2.71 22.78 5.52
CA LYS A 11 3.29 21.64 6.23
C LYS A 11 2.24 20.83 7.00
N GLU A 12 1.27 21.49 7.63
CA GLU A 12 0.17 20.80 8.29
C GLU A 12 -0.75 20.06 7.30
N PHE A 13 -1.01 20.66 6.13
CA PHE A 13 -1.80 20.03 5.09
C PHE A 13 -1.13 18.77 4.54
N GLU A 14 0.15 18.86 4.19
CA GLU A 14 0.95 17.71 3.75
C GLU A 14 1.01 16.62 4.82
N GLY A 15 1.20 16.99 6.09
CA GLY A 15 1.17 16.05 7.21
C GLY A 15 -0.17 15.33 7.37
N ARG A 16 -1.30 16.04 7.20
CA ARG A 16 -2.63 15.44 7.23
C ARG A 16 -2.86 14.49 6.05
N LYS A 17 -2.40 14.87 4.86
CA LYS A 17 -2.48 14.04 3.65
C LYS A 17 -1.68 12.74 3.82
N ALA A 18 -0.44 12.84 4.31
CA ALA A 18 0.40 11.67 4.60
C ALA A 18 -0.25 10.74 5.64
N LYS A 19 -0.84 11.31 6.71
CA LYS A 19 -1.58 10.52 7.71
C LYS A 19 -2.82 9.82 7.11
N GLY A 20 -3.53 10.49 6.22
CA GLY A 20 -4.66 9.90 5.49
C GLY A 20 -4.23 8.73 4.61
N LEU A 21 -3.12 8.87 3.89
CA LEU A 21 -2.54 7.80 3.08
C LEU A 21 -2.07 6.62 3.92
N ALA A 22 -1.41 6.85 5.04
CA ALA A 22 -0.99 5.79 5.96
C ALA A 22 -2.19 4.99 6.51
N LYS A 23 -3.30 5.69 6.84
CA LYS A 23 -4.54 5.03 7.28
C LYS A 23 -5.16 4.19 6.16
N GLY A 24 -5.16 4.70 4.92
CA GLY A 24 -5.56 3.93 3.74
C GLY A 24 -4.69 2.69 3.55
N GLY A 25 -3.37 2.85 3.63
CA GLY A 25 -2.39 1.77 3.59
C GLY A 25 -2.73 0.65 4.58
N ALA A 26 -2.87 1.01 5.86
CA ALA A 26 -3.22 0.08 6.93
C ALA A 26 -4.58 -0.62 6.71
N ALA A 27 -5.57 0.07 6.16
CA ALA A 27 -6.91 -0.46 5.95
C ALA A 27 -6.99 -1.47 4.79
N PHE A 28 -6.21 -1.27 3.73
CA PHE A 28 -6.39 -2.02 2.48
C PHE A 28 -5.34 -3.13 2.25
N TRP A 29 -4.14 -3.03 2.83
CA TRP A 29 -3.07 -3.99 2.53
C TRP A 29 -3.42 -5.47 2.76
N PRO A 30 -4.18 -5.88 3.81
CA PRO A 30 -4.50 -7.29 4.01
C PRO A 30 -5.40 -7.84 2.91
N ASN A 31 -6.42 -7.06 2.53
CA ASN A 31 -7.36 -7.45 1.48
C ASN A 31 -6.70 -7.49 0.10
N ILE A 32 -5.71 -6.63 -0.15
CA ILE A 32 -4.95 -6.64 -1.41
C ILE A 32 -4.15 -7.94 -1.54
N ILE A 33 -3.46 -8.37 -0.47
CA ILE A 33 -2.75 -9.65 -0.47
C ILE A 33 -3.73 -10.81 -0.65
N ALA A 34 -4.83 -10.82 0.09
CA ALA A 34 -5.85 -11.88 -0.02
C ALA A 34 -6.40 -11.99 -1.45
N ASN A 35 -6.73 -10.86 -2.09
CA ASN A 35 -7.23 -10.85 -3.46
C ASN A 35 -6.18 -11.32 -4.47
N ALA A 36 -4.91 -10.93 -4.30
CA ALA A 36 -3.82 -11.40 -5.15
C ALA A 36 -3.66 -12.93 -5.05
N VAL A 37 -3.68 -13.48 -3.83
CA VAL A 37 -3.65 -14.92 -3.58
C VAL A 37 -4.84 -15.62 -4.26
N LEU A 38 -6.07 -15.13 -4.06
CA LEU A 38 -7.26 -15.73 -4.67
C LEU A 38 -7.21 -15.75 -6.19
N LYS A 39 -6.71 -14.68 -6.82
CA LYS A 39 -6.53 -14.61 -8.27
C LYS A 39 -5.51 -15.62 -8.79
N LEU A 40 -4.37 -15.74 -8.11
CA LEU A 40 -3.34 -16.71 -8.48
C LEU A 40 -3.83 -18.15 -8.30
N THR A 41 -4.54 -18.44 -7.19
CA THR A 41 -5.18 -19.73 -6.96
C THR A 41 -6.17 -20.07 -8.07
N ALA A 42 -7.05 -19.14 -8.44
CA ALA A 42 -8.03 -19.34 -9.50
C ALA A 42 -7.37 -19.57 -10.88
N ALA A 43 -6.21 -18.96 -11.11
CA ALA A 43 -5.41 -19.15 -12.32
C ALA A 43 -4.56 -20.43 -12.32
N GLY A 44 -4.49 -21.17 -11.20
CA GLY A 44 -3.58 -22.30 -11.03
C GLY A 44 -2.10 -21.89 -11.04
N SER A 45 -1.81 -20.61 -10.74
CA SER A 45 -0.46 -20.06 -10.74
C SER A 45 0.30 -20.40 -9.45
N GLU A 46 1.63 -20.37 -9.54
CA GLU A 46 2.49 -20.43 -8.36
C GLU A 46 2.25 -19.23 -7.43
N ILE A 47 2.23 -19.47 -6.12
CA ILE A 47 2.06 -18.44 -5.10
C ILE A 47 3.37 -18.33 -4.31
N ASN A 48 4.16 -17.33 -4.65
CA ASN A 48 5.36 -16.94 -3.90
C ASN A 48 5.44 -15.41 -3.80
N ALA A 49 6.38 -14.92 -2.97
CA ALA A 49 6.49 -13.48 -2.69
C ALA A 49 6.76 -12.66 -3.97
N ALA A 50 7.58 -13.15 -4.89
CA ALA A 50 7.90 -12.44 -6.12
C ALA A 50 6.68 -12.29 -7.02
N VAL A 51 5.92 -13.38 -7.23
CA VAL A 51 4.69 -13.39 -8.03
C VAL A 51 3.60 -12.49 -7.41
N LEU A 52 3.47 -12.52 -6.08
CA LEU A 52 2.54 -11.65 -5.37
C LEU A 52 2.90 -10.16 -5.54
N ILE A 53 4.19 -9.82 -5.39
CA ILE A 53 4.67 -8.44 -5.57
C ILE A 53 4.36 -7.95 -6.99
N GLU A 54 4.70 -8.74 -8.01
CA GLU A 54 4.48 -8.37 -9.41
C GLU A 54 3.00 -8.14 -9.71
N LEU A 55 2.13 -9.05 -9.26
CA LEU A 55 0.68 -8.93 -9.46
C LEU A 55 0.13 -7.68 -8.78
N ILE A 56 0.52 -7.43 -7.53
CA ILE A 56 0.04 -6.28 -6.75
C ILE A 56 0.53 -4.96 -7.38
N GLU A 57 1.81 -4.88 -7.78
CA GLU A 57 2.37 -3.68 -8.42
C GLU A 57 1.69 -3.37 -9.75
N ARG A 58 1.40 -4.39 -10.58
CA ARG A 58 0.66 -4.23 -11.84
C ARG A 58 -0.76 -3.72 -11.61
N GLU A 59 -1.51 -4.36 -10.72
CA GLU A 59 -2.91 -4.01 -10.49
C GLU A 59 -3.08 -2.65 -9.82
N ALA A 60 -2.11 -2.21 -9.01
CA ALA A 60 -2.17 -0.93 -8.34
C ALA A 60 -2.19 0.27 -9.31
N GLN A 61 -1.65 0.14 -10.51
CA GLN A 61 -1.46 1.27 -11.45
C GLN A 61 -2.77 2.01 -11.77
N THR A 62 -3.87 1.27 -11.88
CA THR A 62 -5.19 1.79 -12.29
C THR A 62 -6.11 2.11 -11.12
N GLN A 63 -5.67 1.90 -9.88
CA GLN A 63 -6.52 2.03 -8.69
C GLN A 63 -6.55 3.45 -8.12
N GLU A 64 -7.56 3.71 -7.30
CA GLU A 64 -7.66 4.93 -6.51
C GLU A 64 -6.53 5.04 -5.48
N LEU A 65 -6.26 6.27 -5.05
CA LEU A 65 -5.08 6.61 -4.24
C LEU A 65 -5.02 5.83 -2.90
N ALA A 66 -6.16 5.58 -2.26
CA ALA A 66 -6.19 4.84 -0.99
C ALA A 66 -5.86 3.34 -1.18
N ILE A 67 -6.31 2.76 -2.29
CA ILE A 67 -6.00 1.37 -2.67
C ILE A 67 -4.53 1.26 -3.08
N LYS A 68 -4.00 2.25 -3.81
CA LYS A 68 -2.56 2.36 -4.13
C LYS A 68 -1.69 2.42 -2.87
N ALA A 69 -2.12 3.16 -1.85
CA ALA A 69 -1.44 3.19 -0.56
C ALA A 69 -1.44 1.80 0.11
N GLY A 70 -2.56 1.07 0.05
CA GLY A 70 -2.65 -0.33 0.49
C GLY A 70 -1.71 -1.26 -0.26
N ALA A 71 -1.61 -1.11 -1.58
CA ALA A 71 -0.74 -1.94 -2.42
C ALA A 71 0.74 -1.69 -2.10
N THR A 72 1.10 -0.42 -1.90
CA THR A 72 2.46 -0.03 -1.49
C THR A 72 2.84 -0.66 -0.14
N GLU A 73 1.93 -0.60 0.84
CA GLU A 73 2.14 -1.22 2.16
C GLU A 73 2.22 -2.75 2.06
N ALA A 74 1.38 -3.40 1.25
CA ALA A 74 1.44 -4.85 1.02
C ALA A 74 2.79 -5.27 0.44
N VAL A 75 3.27 -4.58 -0.59
CA VAL A 75 4.58 -4.84 -1.21
C VAL A 75 5.72 -4.63 -0.21
N ALA A 76 5.69 -3.56 0.59
CA ALA A 76 6.70 -3.30 1.60
C ALA A 76 6.78 -4.43 2.63
N ARG A 77 5.63 -4.94 3.08
CA ARG A 77 5.55 -6.06 4.03
C ARG A 77 6.06 -7.37 3.43
N LEU A 78 5.70 -7.68 2.18
CA LEU A 78 6.21 -8.86 1.48
C LEU A 78 7.75 -8.79 1.35
N LYS A 79 8.30 -7.64 0.93
CA LYS A 79 9.75 -7.42 0.86
C LYS A 79 10.43 -7.56 2.22
N GLN A 80 9.80 -7.04 3.29
CA GLN A 80 10.31 -7.19 4.64
C GLN A 80 10.29 -8.65 5.12
N ALA A 81 9.24 -9.41 4.80
CA ALA A 81 9.13 -10.82 5.15
C ALA A 81 10.22 -11.66 4.46
N VAL A 82 10.46 -11.41 3.16
CA VAL A 82 11.56 -12.05 2.40
C VAL A 82 12.91 -11.71 3.01
N ALA A 83 13.18 -10.44 3.31
CA ALA A 83 14.47 -10.01 3.87
C ALA A 83 14.75 -10.58 5.27
N LYS A 84 13.70 -10.85 6.05
CA LYS A 84 13.82 -11.47 7.38
C LYS A 84 14.02 -12.99 7.32
N GLY A 85 13.95 -13.60 6.13
CA GLY A 85 14.17 -15.03 5.93
C GLY A 85 13.21 -15.88 6.76
N ALA A 86 11.93 -15.50 6.80
CA ALA A 86 10.89 -16.33 7.42
C ALA A 86 11.00 -17.79 6.99
#